data_AF-A0A3N5RTD0-F1
#
_entry.id   AF-A0A3N5RTD0-F1
#
_cell.length_a   1.000
_cell.length_b   1.000
_cell.length_c   1.000
_cell.angle_alpha   90.00
_cell.angle_beta   90.00
_cell.angle_gamma   90.00
#
_symmetry.space_group_name_H-M   'P 1'
#
loop_
_entity.id
_entity.type
_entity.pdbx_description
1 polymer ?
#
loop_
_entity_poly.entity_id
_entity_poly.type
_entity_poly.pdbx_seq_one_letter_code
_entity_poly.pdbx_strand_id
1 'polypeptide(L)'
;MTVRDSPRNPAAFSRFFSAVDWIRRVAQGVDVVPQPRLRSLAIVSSATSRLFAKPLAHFIGHLLGVTWLIVGVTGCGPGKAAPVNSSASPKEPLRMNAGNYRFSFEEWLPRVPLEPKYKKYSGEVVTGPRSFVNNELLRRELTEQYNWGPSVAMDVFVFSKGEAPDRHVTKLGGLPFRPAREPWPVTDLGEPLTFLAQINFHDSHDITGRLPGDILLVFVEFSRGNLIKSAQFEWQSAELTDLIEPDAVPQSSVKFEPCYGSVVRTVNYPRAQRKPAFAFEKSEYLKIGDLELLGEHFIPELQATQIGSAPFFNQGDPELPGRMLCTISSVQQNLWTSYPWINQADPLAPEGEWRKLKNLMIGDVGCLFISIDESEKLHWAYDF
;
A
#
# COMPACT_ATOMS: atom_id res chain seq x y z
N MET A 1 13.32 28.21 -25.95
CA MET A 1 12.89 28.56 -24.59
C MET A 1 13.40 27.44 -23.69
N THR A 2 14.57 27.64 -23.09
CA THR A 2 15.35 26.60 -22.40
C THR A 2 14.82 26.43 -20.98
N VAL A 3 14.23 25.28 -20.69
CA VAL A 3 13.79 24.89 -19.35
C VAL A 3 15.05 24.58 -18.54
N ARG A 4 15.27 25.32 -17.45
CA ARG A 4 16.33 25.03 -16.48
C ARG A 4 15.80 23.96 -15.53
N ASP A 5 16.43 22.79 -15.55
CA ASP A 5 16.25 21.77 -14.53
C ASP A 5 16.74 22.30 -13.18
N SER A 6 15.87 22.22 -12.17
CA SER A 6 16.23 22.48 -10.78
C SER A 6 16.84 21.20 -10.19
N PRO A 7 18.04 21.25 -9.59
CA PRO A 7 18.62 20.07 -8.97
C PRO A 7 17.85 19.72 -7.69
N ARG A 8 17.26 18.52 -7.66
CA ARG A 8 16.75 17.91 -6.42
C ARG A 8 17.94 17.73 -5.46
N ASN A 9 17.81 18.21 -4.24
CA ASN A 9 18.86 18.20 -3.22
C ASN A 9 19.07 16.77 -2.65
N PRO A 10 20.19 16.08 -2.94
CA PRO A 10 20.44 14.70 -2.49
C PRO A 10 20.83 14.60 -1.00
N ALA A 11 21.06 15.73 -0.32
CA ALA A 11 21.74 15.74 0.98
C ALA A 11 20.87 15.28 2.16
N ALA A 12 19.53 15.26 2.02
CA ALA A 12 18.64 14.76 3.06
C ALA A 12 18.56 13.23 3.06
N PHE A 13 18.53 12.61 1.87
CA PHE A 13 18.47 11.15 1.70
C PHE A 13 19.79 10.45 2.05
N SER A 14 20.94 11.07 1.73
CA SER A 14 22.27 10.52 2.06
C SER A 14 22.52 10.31 3.57
N ARG A 15 21.85 11.09 4.44
CA ARG A 15 22.05 11.01 5.90
C ARG A 15 21.36 9.81 6.56
N PHE A 16 20.30 9.27 5.94
CA PHE A 16 19.57 8.12 6.48
C PHE A 16 20.28 6.80 6.13
N PHE A 17 20.85 6.70 4.93
CA PHE A 17 21.59 5.51 4.48
C PHE A 17 22.91 5.28 5.24
N SER A 18 23.57 6.34 5.72
CA SER A 18 24.84 6.18 6.45
C SER A 18 24.66 5.52 7.83
N ALA A 19 23.48 5.68 8.46
CA ALA A 19 23.19 5.07 9.75
C ALA A 19 22.90 3.57 9.63
N VAL A 20 22.14 3.16 8.62
CA VAL A 20 21.82 1.74 8.37
C VAL A 20 23.07 0.96 7.96
N ASP A 21 23.91 1.55 7.11
CA ASP A 21 25.16 0.90 6.67
C ASP A 21 26.18 0.81 7.82
N TRP A 22 26.20 1.81 8.73
CA TRP A 22 27.01 1.77 9.94
C TRP A 22 26.55 0.68 10.92
N ILE A 23 25.24 0.58 11.19
CA ILE A 23 24.66 -0.48 12.04
C ILE A 23 24.98 -1.87 11.46
N ARG A 24 24.87 -2.03 10.14
CA ARG A 24 25.17 -3.29 9.45
C ARG A 24 26.63 -3.70 9.58
N ARG A 25 27.58 -2.77 9.49
CA ARG A 25 29.02 -3.03 9.64
C ARG A 25 29.40 -3.36 11.09
N VAL A 26 28.81 -2.67 12.06
CA VAL A 26 28.99 -2.98 13.49
C VAL A 26 28.44 -4.37 13.82
N ALA A 27 27.27 -4.73 13.30
CA ALA A 27 26.69 -6.06 13.48
C ALA A 27 27.52 -7.19 12.83
N GLN A 28 28.33 -6.87 11.82
CA GLN A 28 29.25 -7.79 11.15
C GLN A 28 30.63 -7.87 11.81
N GLY A 29 30.85 -7.19 12.95
CA GLY A 29 32.13 -7.20 13.66
C GLY A 29 33.26 -6.47 12.91
N VAL A 30 32.92 -5.60 11.96
CA VAL A 30 33.89 -4.77 11.26
C VAL A 30 34.25 -3.58 12.14
N ASP A 31 35.53 -3.43 12.47
CA ASP A 31 36.03 -2.25 13.20
C ASP A 31 35.82 -0.99 12.36
N VAL A 32 34.91 -0.11 12.80
CA VAL A 32 34.65 1.18 12.15
C VAL A 32 35.32 2.29 12.97
N VAL A 33 36.36 2.91 12.43
CA VAL A 33 36.99 4.10 13.03
C VAL A 33 36.03 5.30 12.92
N PRO A 34 35.64 5.96 14.02
CA PRO A 34 34.72 7.09 13.96
C PRO A 34 35.37 8.28 13.25
N GLN A 35 34.69 8.83 12.24
CA GLN A 35 35.12 10.06 11.58
C GLN A 35 35.01 11.27 12.52
N PRO A 36 35.97 12.22 12.49
CA PRO A 36 36.12 13.28 13.51
C PRO A 36 35.02 14.35 13.55
N ARG A 37 33.95 14.25 12.75
CA ARG A 37 32.86 15.25 12.68
C ARG A 37 31.54 14.86 13.37
N LEU A 38 31.49 13.77 14.13
CA LEU A 38 30.31 13.35 14.91
C LEU A 38 30.60 13.32 16.42
N ARG A 39 31.07 14.43 16.99
CA ARG A 39 31.33 14.54 18.45
C ARG A 39 30.11 14.93 19.30
N SER A 40 28.97 15.25 18.69
CA SER A 40 27.82 15.82 19.43
C SER A 40 26.77 14.81 19.91
N LEU A 41 26.94 13.51 19.68
CA LEU A 41 25.94 12.49 20.03
C LEU A 41 26.46 11.35 20.93
N ALA A 42 27.69 11.48 21.44
CA ALA A 42 28.32 10.45 22.28
C ALA A 42 28.39 10.86 23.76
N ILE A 43 27.24 11.23 24.36
CA ILE A 43 27.11 11.36 25.83
C ILE A 43 25.78 10.74 26.29
N VAL A 44 25.45 9.52 25.88
CA VAL A 44 24.53 8.62 26.63
C VAL A 44 24.84 7.17 26.24
N SER A 45 26.04 6.65 26.53
CA SER A 45 26.30 5.20 26.45
C SER A 45 27.59 4.81 27.16
N SER A 46 27.68 5.05 28.48
CA SER A 46 28.81 4.57 29.28
C SER A 46 28.42 4.13 30.70
N ALA A 47 27.20 3.67 30.90
CA ALA A 47 26.78 3.13 32.19
C ALA A 47 25.78 1.97 32.02
N THR A 48 26.25 0.83 31.51
CA THR A 48 25.78 -0.53 31.85
C THR A 48 26.47 -1.55 30.97
N SER A 49 27.70 -1.94 31.33
CA SER A 49 28.35 -3.12 30.73
C SER A 49 29.35 -3.71 31.71
N ARG A 50 28.91 -4.04 32.92
CA ARG A 50 29.58 -5.01 33.79
C ARG A 50 28.52 -5.81 34.53
N LEU A 51 28.68 -7.13 34.47
CA LEU A 51 27.86 -8.21 35.04
C LEU A 51 26.96 -8.85 33.99
N PHE A 52 27.45 -9.93 33.37
CA PHE A 52 26.90 -11.27 33.55
C PHE A 52 27.79 -12.27 32.81
N ALA A 53 28.51 -13.08 33.59
CA ALA A 53 29.09 -14.32 33.13
C ALA A 53 28.77 -15.40 34.16
N LYS A 54 28.16 -16.48 33.65
CA LYS A 54 28.05 -17.86 34.15
C LYS A 54 26.80 -18.31 34.96
N PRO A 55 26.47 -19.62 34.83
CA PRO A 55 25.14 -20.20 35.04
C PRO A 55 25.08 -21.14 36.27
N LEU A 56 23.89 -21.62 36.66
CA LEU A 56 23.53 -23.02 37.02
C LEU A 56 22.25 -23.08 37.90
N ALA A 57 21.36 -24.01 37.53
CA ALA A 57 20.39 -24.85 38.25
C ALA A 57 19.85 -24.55 39.68
N HIS A 58 18.56 -24.91 39.85
CA HIS A 58 17.83 -25.37 41.06
C HIS A 58 17.75 -24.43 42.28
N PHE A 59 16.55 -23.95 42.63
CA PHE A 59 15.80 -24.42 43.81
C PHE A 59 14.40 -23.77 43.94
N ILE A 60 13.53 -24.52 44.63
CA ILE A 60 12.12 -24.33 44.98
C ILE A 60 11.92 -23.24 46.05
N GLY A 61 10.73 -22.59 46.10
CA GLY A 61 10.13 -22.21 47.39
C GLY A 61 9.37 -20.88 47.46
N HIS A 62 8.03 -20.99 47.45
CA HIS A 62 7.01 -20.17 48.14
C HIS A 62 7.38 -18.82 48.80
N LEU A 63 6.57 -17.78 48.54
CA LEU A 63 5.62 -17.29 49.56
C LEU A 63 4.48 -16.44 48.97
N LEU A 64 3.30 -16.66 49.54
CA LEU A 64 2.02 -15.97 49.32
C LEU A 64 2.03 -14.54 49.87
N GLY A 65 1.14 -13.70 49.33
CA GLY A 65 0.87 -12.37 49.90
C GLY A 65 -0.27 -11.62 49.21
N VAL A 66 -1.47 -12.20 49.24
CA VAL A 66 -2.72 -11.53 48.87
C VAL A 66 -3.03 -10.42 49.88
N THR A 67 -3.38 -9.23 49.41
CA THR A 67 -4.29 -8.34 50.16
C THR A 67 -5.12 -7.52 49.19
N TRP A 68 -6.43 -7.84 49.16
CA TRP A 68 -7.47 -7.03 48.56
C TRP A 68 -7.81 -5.88 49.51
N LEU A 69 -7.87 -4.65 49.00
CA LEU A 69 -8.52 -3.54 49.70
C LEU A 69 -9.83 -3.22 48.98
N ILE A 70 -10.94 -3.54 49.64
CA ILE A 70 -12.29 -3.15 49.26
C ILE A 70 -12.52 -1.75 49.83
N VAL A 71 -12.82 -0.78 48.97
CA VAL A 71 -13.46 0.48 49.37
C VAL A 71 -14.84 0.50 48.72
N GLY A 72 -15.86 0.30 49.56
CA GLY A 72 -17.25 0.55 49.20
C GLY A 72 -17.56 2.02 49.32
N VAL A 73 -18.20 2.58 48.30
CA VAL A 73 -18.96 3.83 48.41
C VAL A 73 -20.38 3.55 47.91
N THR A 74 -21.32 3.66 48.83
CA THR A 74 -22.77 3.65 48.64
C THR A 74 -23.26 5.03 48.21
N GLY A 75 -24.23 5.12 47.28
CA GLY A 75 -25.14 6.26 47.24
C GLY A 75 -25.81 6.62 45.91
N CYS A 76 -27.04 6.12 45.74
CA CYS A 76 -28.24 6.80 45.21
C CYS A 76 -28.36 7.26 43.73
N GLY A 77 -29.39 6.71 43.05
CA GLY A 77 -30.28 7.48 42.15
C GLY A 77 -30.68 6.78 40.83
N PRO A 78 -31.97 6.43 40.60
CA PRO A 78 -32.41 5.84 39.34
C PRO A 78 -32.67 6.95 38.29
N GLY A 79 -31.73 7.12 37.36
CA GLY A 79 -31.90 7.94 36.17
C GLY A 79 -32.63 7.16 35.08
N LYS A 80 -33.77 7.70 34.62
CA LYS A 80 -34.56 7.21 33.49
C LYS A 80 -33.67 6.98 32.26
N ALA A 81 -33.63 5.74 31.78
CA ALA A 81 -33.04 5.40 30.50
C ALA A 81 -33.83 6.08 29.37
N ALA A 82 -33.13 6.84 28.53
CA ALA A 82 -33.66 7.29 27.25
C ALA A 82 -33.83 6.07 26.32
N PRO A 83 -34.87 6.03 25.49
CA PRO A 83 -35.03 4.95 24.53
C PRO A 83 -33.90 5.01 23.50
N VAL A 84 -33.07 3.97 23.50
CA VAL A 84 -32.16 3.67 22.40
C VAL A 84 -33.03 3.25 21.22
N ASN A 85 -33.26 4.17 20.28
CA ASN A 85 -33.84 3.83 18.98
C ASN A 85 -32.82 3.03 18.16
N SER A 86 -32.68 1.75 18.47
CA SER A 86 -31.97 0.76 17.66
C SER A 86 -32.90 0.27 16.54
N SER A 87 -33.10 1.10 15.53
CA SER A 87 -33.67 0.67 14.25
C SER A 87 -32.82 1.20 13.10
N ALA A 88 -31.52 0.90 13.15
CA ALA A 88 -30.72 0.88 11.94
C ALA A 88 -31.12 -0.39 11.18
N SER A 89 -32.06 -0.25 10.26
CA SER A 89 -32.38 -1.27 9.26
C SER A 89 -31.06 -1.78 8.65
N PRO A 90 -30.87 -3.10 8.49
CA PRO A 90 -29.70 -3.62 7.80
C PRO A 90 -29.65 -2.97 6.42
N LYS A 91 -28.61 -2.16 6.18
CA LYS A 91 -28.41 -1.53 4.86
C LYS A 91 -28.34 -2.68 3.86
N GLU A 92 -29.30 -2.73 2.93
CA GLU A 92 -29.29 -3.69 1.84
C GLU A 92 -27.88 -3.73 1.22
N PRO A 93 -27.32 -4.92 0.98
CA PRO A 93 -26.06 -5.03 0.26
C PRO A 93 -26.27 -4.36 -1.11
N LEU A 94 -25.47 -3.33 -1.37
CA LEU A 94 -25.45 -2.61 -2.65
C LEU A 94 -25.41 -3.63 -3.79
N ARG A 95 -26.51 -3.70 -4.56
CA ARG A 95 -26.55 -4.46 -5.81
C ARG A 95 -25.56 -3.79 -6.77
N MET A 96 -24.35 -4.34 -6.86
CA MET A 96 -23.41 -3.99 -7.91
C MET A 96 -24.01 -4.46 -9.23
N ASN A 97 -24.40 -3.52 -10.10
CA ASN A 97 -24.81 -3.85 -11.47
C ASN A 97 -23.63 -4.57 -12.14
N ALA A 98 -23.84 -5.83 -12.51
CA ALA A 98 -22.89 -6.62 -13.27
C ALA A 98 -22.52 -5.82 -14.54
N GLY A 99 -21.29 -5.30 -14.58
CA GLY A 99 -20.76 -4.59 -15.75
C GLY A 99 -19.93 -3.35 -15.45
N ASN A 100 -20.15 -2.64 -14.33
CA ASN A 100 -19.39 -1.42 -14.04
C ASN A 100 -18.71 -1.52 -12.67
N TYR A 101 -17.51 -2.12 -12.64
CA TYR A 101 -16.61 -2.09 -11.49
C TYR A 101 -16.02 -0.69 -11.33
N ARG A 102 -16.87 0.31 -11.08
CA ARG A 102 -16.51 1.70 -10.87
C ARG A 102 -16.69 2.07 -9.41
N PHE A 103 -15.69 2.71 -8.85
CA PHE A 103 -15.73 3.22 -7.49
C PHE A 103 -16.25 4.66 -7.51
N SER A 104 -17.39 4.89 -6.85
CA SER A 104 -18.03 6.21 -6.75
C SER A 104 -17.58 6.93 -5.48
N PHE A 105 -16.67 7.89 -5.62
CA PHE A 105 -16.14 8.64 -4.48
C PHE A 105 -17.25 9.31 -3.64
N GLU A 106 -18.21 9.95 -4.31
CA GLU A 106 -19.31 10.67 -3.66
C GLU A 106 -20.23 9.75 -2.85
N GLU A 107 -20.42 8.49 -3.27
CA GLU A 107 -21.18 7.51 -2.50
C GLU A 107 -20.46 7.01 -1.24
N TRP A 108 -19.13 7.05 -1.25
CA TRP A 108 -18.28 6.59 -0.17
C TRP A 108 -17.95 7.68 0.85
N LEU A 109 -17.98 8.95 0.45
CA LEU A 109 -17.73 10.10 1.34
C LEU A 109 -18.53 10.04 2.66
N PRO A 110 -19.85 9.76 2.68
CA PRO A 110 -20.61 9.71 3.93
C PRO A 110 -20.29 8.48 4.82
N ARG A 111 -19.60 7.47 4.27
CA ARG A 111 -19.28 6.21 4.96
C ARG A 111 -17.91 6.22 5.59
N VAL A 112 -17.03 7.08 5.09
CA VAL A 112 -15.62 7.16 5.50
C VAL A 112 -15.25 8.63 5.74
N PRO A 113 -15.68 9.20 6.88
CA PRO A 113 -15.26 10.56 7.23
C PRO A 113 -13.74 10.63 7.44
N LEU A 114 -13.18 11.82 7.23
CA LEU A 114 -11.80 12.11 7.60
C LEU A 114 -11.69 12.09 9.13
N GLU A 115 -10.99 11.10 9.67
CA GLU A 115 -10.86 10.88 11.12
C GLU A 115 -9.38 10.78 11.49
N PRO A 116 -8.90 11.58 12.47
CA PRO A 116 -7.54 11.48 12.93
C PRO A 116 -7.33 10.17 13.70
N LYS A 117 -6.21 9.48 13.45
CA LYS A 117 -5.75 8.32 14.20
C LYS A 117 -4.68 8.77 15.19
N TYR A 118 -4.85 8.45 16.47
CA TYR A 118 -3.90 8.82 17.53
C TYR A 118 -3.57 10.32 17.56
N LYS A 119 -4.58 11.18 17.36
CA LYS A 119 -4.45 12.65 17.27
C LYS A 119 -3.56 13.14 16.11
N LYS A 120 -3.45 12.37 15.03
CA LYS A 120 -2.76 12.75 13.81
C LYS A 120 -3.55 12.33 12.57
N TYR A 121 -3.35 13.03 11.47
CA TYR A 121 -3.75 12.53 10.16
C TYR A 121 -2.59 11.76 9.53
N SER A 122 -2.89 10.86 8.60
CA SER A 122 -1.87 10.17 7.82
C SER A 122 -2.35 9.98 6.40
N GLY A 123 -1.49 10.24 5.42
CA GLY A 123 -1.64 9.63 4.11
C GLY A 123 -1.50 8.10 4.21
N GLU A 124 -2.18 7.38 3.34
CA GLU A 124 -2.23 5.92 3.35
C GLU A 124 -1.94 5.34 1.97
N VAL A 125 -1.38 4.12 1.91
CA VAL A 125 -1.33 3.34 0.67
C VAL A 125 -2.75 2.93 0.29
N VAL A 126 -3.14 3.19 -0.96
CA VAL A 126 -4.50 2.92 -1.42
C VAL A 126 -4.68 1.43 -1.69
N THR A 127 -5.41 0.78 -0.80
CA THR A 127 -5.71 -0.66 -0.86
C THR A 127 -7.21 -0.94 -0.74
N GLY A 128 -7.96 -0.04 -0.11
CA GLY A 128 -9.40 -0.13 0.08
C GLY A 128 -10.10 1.23 0.09
N PRO A 129 -11.45 1.25 0.22
CA PRO A 129 -12.24 2.47 0.18
C PRO A 129 -11.76 3.55 1.14
N ARG A 130 -11.42 3.14 2.37
CA ARG A 130 -11.03 4.09 3.41
C ARG A 130 -9.75 4.82 3.08
N SER A 131 -8.71 4.11 2.65
CA SER A 131 -7.43 4.71 2.26
C SER A 131 -7.56 5.68 1.09
N PHE A 132 -8.37 5.35 0.08
CA PHE A 132 -8.61 6.24 -1.04
C PHE A 132 -9.34 7.52 -0.60
N VAL A 133 -10.47 7.36 0.10
CA VAL A 133 -11.29 8.50 0.55
C VAL A 133 -10.50 9.40 1.49
N ASN A 134 -9.73 8.82 2.41
CA ASN A 134 -8.86 9.56 3.32
C ASN A 134 -7.87 10.44 2.54
N ASN A 135 -7.14 9.89 1.57
CA ASN A 135 -6.16 10.67 0.81
C ASN A 135 -6.82 11.80 0.00
N GLU A 136 -7.98 11.56 -0.62
CA GLU A 136 -8.71 12.59 -1.36
C GLU A 136 -9.27 13.70 -0.46
N LEU A 137 -9.75 13.37 0.75
CA LEU A 137 -10.15 14.37 1.74
C LEU A 137 -8.93 15.17 2.22
N LEU A 138 -7.79 14.52 2.46
CA LEU A 138 -6.55 15.21 2.81
C LEU A 138 -6.09 16.16 1.69
N ARG A 139 -6.19 15.77 0.41
CA ARG A 139 -5.92 16.68 -0.72
C ARG A 139 -6.75 17.95 -0.64
N ARG A 140 -8.05 17.82 -0.35
CA ARG A 140 -8.97 18.96 -0.20
C ARG A 140 -8.53 19.90 0.94
N GLU A 141 -8.20 19.35 2.11
CA GLU A 141 -7.73 20.12 3.28
C GLU A 141 -6.37 20.82 3.05
N LEU A 142 -5.53 20.25 2.20
CA LEU A 142 -4.19 20.77 1.90
C LEU A 142 -4.15 21.74 0.71
N THR A 143 -5.30 22.10 0.14
CA THR A 143 -5.40 23.00 -1.03
C THR A 143 -4.61 24.29 -0.84
N GLU A 144 -4.69 24.89 0.35
CA GLU A 144 -4.00 26.14 0.64
C GLU A 144 -2.52 25.98 1.01
N GLN A 145 -2.05 24.75 1.23
CA GLN A 145 -0.69 24.46 1.67
C GLN A 145 0.24 24.01 0.54
N TYR A 146 -0.33 23.61 -0.61
CA TYR A 146 0.42 23.16 -1.78
C TYR A 146 0.28 24.09 -2.99
N ASN A 147 1.37 24.18 -3.75
CA ASN A 147 1.34 24.45 -5.17
C ASN A 147 1.24 23.11 -5.89
N TRP A 148 0.03 22.66 -6.21
CA TRP A 148 -0.20 21.32 -6.79
C TRP A 148 0.45 21.11 -8.18
N GLY A 149 0.67 22.18 -8.93
CA GLY A 149 1.20 22.07 -10.28
C GLY A 149 0.23 21.34 -11.23
N PRO A 150 0.71 20.88 -12.40
CA PRO A 150 -0.11 20.15 -13.35
C PRO A 150 -0.55 18.79 -12.79
N SER A 151 -1.84 18.50 -12.93
CA SER A 151 -2.41 17.18 -12.66
C SER A 151 -2.13 16.21 -13.82
N VAL A 152 -1.94 14.94 -13.51
CA VAL A 152 -1.84 13.82 -14.45
C VAL A 152 -2.99 12.86 -14.20
N ALA A 153 -3.80 12.56 -15.22
CA ALA A 153 -4.92 11.63 -15.10
C ALA A 153 -4.44 10.20 -14.86
N MET A 154 -5.11 9.50 -13.95
CA MET A 154 -4.79 8.14 -13.53
C MET A 154 -6.08 7.36 -13.26
N ASP A 155 -6.02 6.05 -13.46
CA ASP A 155 -7.05 5.11 -13.01
C ASP A 155 -6.50 4.30 -11.83
N VAL A 156 -7.07 4.50 -10.64
CA VAL A 156 -6.66 3.82 -9.41
C VAL A 156 -7.65 2.70 -9.08
N PHE A 157 -7.17 1.58 -8.58
CA PHE A 157 -8.01 0.42 -8.24
C PHE A 157 -8.23 0.31 -6.73
N VAL A 158 -9.50 0.35 -6.32
CA VAL A 158 -9.95 0.09 -4.95
C VAL A 158 -10.48 -1.33 -4.86
N PHE A 159 -9.96 -2.15 -3.96
CA PHE A 159 -10.19 -3.60 -4.03
C PHE A 159 -11.42 -4.10 -3.27
N SER A 160 -12.07 -5.09 -3.86
CA SER A 160 -12.94 -6.07 -3.21
C SER A 160 -12.16 -7.36 -2.93
N LYS A 161 -12.49 -8.04 -1.84
CA LYS A 161 -11.90 -9.33 -1.49
C LYS A 161 -12.55 -10.47 -2.29
N GLY A 162 -11.75 -11.45 -2.71
CA GLY A 162 -12.19 -12.71 -3.32
C GLY A 162 -11.94 -12.80 -4.82
N GLU A 163 -12.39 -13.91 -5.41
CA GLU A 163 -12.37 -14.11 -6.87
C GLU A 163 -13.34 -13.11 -7.54
N ALA A 164 -12.92 -12.57 -8.68
CA ALA A 164 -13.75 -11.66 -9.45
C ALA A 164 -14.93 -12.41 -10.09
N PRO A 165 -16.18 -11.93 -9.94
CA PRO A 165 -17.31 -12.50 -10.67
C PRO A 165 -17.17 -12.37 -12.20
N ASP A 166 -16.55 -11.27 -12.65
CA ASP A 166 -16.22 -11.03 -14.06
C ASP A 166 -14.73 -11.28 -14.28
N ARG A 167 -14.38 -12.09 -15.29
CA ARG A 167 -12.99 -12.44 -15.56
C ARG A 167 -12.20 -11.31 -16.18
N HIS A 168 -12.82 -10.29 -16.78
CA HIS A 168 -12.12 -9.22 -17.49
C HIS A 168 -11.50 -8.18 -16.56
N VAL A 169 -11.97 -8.05 -15.32
CA VAL A 169 -11.56 -6.94 -14.44
C VAL A 169 -10.08 -6.97 -14.08
N THR A 170 -9.56 -5.80 -13.70
CA THR A 170 -8.28 -5.72 -13.01
C THR A 170 -8.34 -6.47 -11.68
N LYS A 171 -7.38 -7.37 -11.46
CA LYS A 171 -7.33 -8.24 -10.28
C LYS A 171 -5.91 -8.68 -9.93
N LEU A 172 -5.74 -9.11 -8.70
CA LEU A 172 -4.51 -9.68 -8.18
C LEU A 172 -4.78 -11.13 -7.79
N GLY A 173 -4.00 -12.05 -8.37
CA GLY A 173 -4.21 -13.49 -8.23
C GLY A 173 -5.57 -13.94 -8.79
N GLY A 174 -5.98 -15.15 -8.41
CA GLY A 174 -7.24 -15.74 -8.87
C GLY A 174 -7.14 -16.38 -10.25
N LEU A 175 -8.25 -16.44 -10.97
CA LEU A 175 -8.34 -17.06 -12.31
C LEU A 175 -8.02 -16.01 -13.40
N PRO A 176 -6.91 -16.13 -14.16
CA PRO A 176 -6.56 -15.15 -15.19
C PRO A 176 -7.51 -15.20 -16.39
N PHE A 177 -7.67 -14.09 -17.12
CA PHE A 177 -8.33 -14.03 -18.41
C PHE A 177 -7.35 -14.48 -19.51
N ARG A 178 -7.16 -15.79 -19.63
CA ARG A 178 -6.13 -16.40 -20.48
C ARG A 178 -6.71 -17.52 -21.32
N PRO A 179 -6.26 -17.74 -22.56
CA PRO A 179 -6.63 -18.89 -23.37
C PRO A 179 -6.33 -20.24 -22.68
N ALA A 180 -7.23 -21.21 -22.83
CA ALA A 180 -7.07 -22.55 -22.26
C ALA A 180 -6.00 -23.38 -22.97
N ARG A 181 -5.74 -23.10 -24.25
CA ARG A 181 -4.85 -23.90 -25.11
C ARG A 181 -3.39 -23.46 -25.09
N GLU A 182 -3.08 -22.31 -24.47
CA GLU A 182 -1.70 -21.83 -24.40
C GLU A 182 -0.93 -22.51 -23.26
N PRO A 183 0.33 -22.91 -23.48
CA PRO A 183 1.14 -23.49 -22.41
C PRO A 183 1.36 -22.46 -21.29
N TRP A 184 1.26 -22.88 -20.03
CA TRP A 184 1.46 -21.96 -18.90
C TRP A 184 2.88 -21.38 -18.89
N PRO A 185 3.08 -20.09 -18.57
CA PRO A 185 4.42 -19.49 -18.50
C PRO A 185 5.31 -20.20 -17.47
N VAL A 186 6.56 -20.50 -17.85
CA VAL A 186 7.52 -21.19 -17.00
C VAL A 186 8.83 -20.42 -16.88
N THR A 187 9.58 -20.67 -15.79
CA THR A 187 10.96 -20.22 -15.60
C THR A 187 11.92 -20.94 -16.55
N ASP A 188 13.18 -20.50 -16.59
CA ASP A 188 14.27 -21.21 -17.30
C ASP A 188 14.48 -22.65 -16.81
N LEU A 189 13.99 -22.99 -15.61
CA LEU A 189 14.04 -24.33 -15.03
C LEU A 189 12.78 -25.16 -15.33
N GLY A 190 11.83 -24.61 -16.09
CA GLY A 190 10.55 -25.27 -16.40
C GLY A 190 9.53 -25.23 -15.26
N GLU A 191 9.75 -24.41 -14.23
CA GLU A 191 8.80 -24.26 -13.12
C GLU A 191 7.69 -23.27 -13.49
N PRO A 192 6.40 -23.56 -13.19
CA PRO A 192 5.31 -22.63 -13.47
C PRO A 192 5.49 -21.29 -12.77
N LEU A 193 5.37 -20.19 -13.52
CA LEU A 193 5.31 -18.85 -12.95
C LEU A 193 3.99 -18.63 -12.19
N THR A 194 4.02 -17.76 -11.19
CA THR A 194 2.83 -17.37 -10.44
C THR A 194 2.06 -16.31 -11.19
N PHE A 195 0.76 -16.52 -11.43
CA PHE A 195 -0.12 -15.44 -11.88
C PHE A 195 -0.24 -14.39 -10.77
N LEU A 196 0.39 -13.23 -10.99
CA LEU A 196 0.43 -12.14 -10.03
C LEU A 196 -0.80 -11.27 -10.15
N ALA A 197 -1.07 -10.80 -11.36
CA ALA A 197 -2.04 -9.76 -11.61
C ALA A 197 -2.52 -9.78 -13.06
N GLN A 198 -3.70 -9.21 -13.25
CA GLN A 198 -4.24 -8.85 -14.54
C GLN A 198 -4.66 -7.39 -14.48
N ILE A 199 -4.28 -6.60 -15.49
CA ILE A 199 -4.67 -5.20 -15.63
C ILE A 199 -5.53 -5.06 -16.89
N ASN A 200 -6.75 -4.56 -16.73
CA ASN A 200 -7.64 -4.25 -17.84
C ASN A 200 -7.54 -2.77 -18.19
N PHE A 201 -7.15 -2.49 -19.44
CA PHE A 201 -6.96 -1.15 -19.98
C PHE A 201 -8.15 -0.64 -20.80
N HIS A 202 -9.21 -1.44 -20.98
CA HIS A 202 -10.34 -1.13 -21.85
C HIS A 202 -11.01 0.20 -21.48
N ASP A 203 -11.17 0.49 -20.19
CA ASP A 203 -11.72 1.75 -19.68
C ASP A 203 -10.69 2.90 -19.59
N SER A 204 -9.43 2.66 -19.95
CA SER A 204 -8.30 3.58 -19.71
C SER A 204 -7.52 3.97 -20.98
N HIS A 205 -8.05 3.67 -22.16
CA HIS A 205 -7.40 4.02 -23.44
C HIS A 205 -7.19 5.52 -23.65
N ASP A 206 -7.97 6.36 -23.00
CA ASP A 206 -7.78 7.81 -23.05
C ASP A 206 -6.55 8.27 -22.25
N ILE A 207 -6.08 7.46 -21.28
CA ILE A 207 -4.83 7.68 -20.54
C ILE A 207 -3.67 6.99 -21.27
N THR A 208 -3.85 5.75 -21.70
CA THR A 208 -2.76 4.93 -22.21
C THR A 208 -2.57 4.98 -23.71
N GLY A 209 -3.51 5.55 -24.45
CA GLY A 209 -3.56 5.44 -25.90
C GLY A 209 -3.77 4.00 -26.36
N ARG A 210 -3.35 3.72 -27.60
CA ARG A 210 -3.40 2.38 -28.20
C ARG A 210 -2.36 1.47 -27.56
N LEU A 211 -2.77 0.24 -27.28
CA LEU A 211 -1.94 -0.83 -26.72
C LEU A 211 -2.04 -2.09 -27.60
N PRO A 212 -1.11 -3.05 -27.45
CA PRO A 212 -1.16 -4.31 -28.21
C PRO A 212 -2.38 -5.19 -27.89
N GLY A 213 -2.98 -5.03 -26.71
CA GLY A 213 -4.20 -5.70 -26.30
C GLY A 213 -4.97 -4.90 -25.24
N ASP A 214 -6.11 -5.42 -24.81
CA ASP A 214 -6.98 -4.79 -23.82
C ASP A 214 -6.59 -5.18 -22.40
N ILE A 215 -6.08 -6.40 -22.23
CA ILE A 215 -5.80 -7.00 -20.93
C ILE A 215 -4.34 -7.45 -20.88
N LEU A 216 -3.61 -7.02 -19.86
CA LEU A 216 -2.24 -7.45 -19.59
C LEU A 216 -2.23 -8.45 -18.45
N LEU A 217 -1.75 -9.67 -18.69
CA LEU A 217 -1.48 -10.66 -17.67
C LEU A 217 -0.03 -10.57 -17.21
N VAL A 218 0.19 -10.66 -15.91
CA VAL A 218 1.51 -10.58 -15.28
C VAL A 218 1.80 -11.88 -14.53
N PHE A 219 2.86 -12.56 -14.96
CA PHE A 219 3.35 -13.79 -14.34
C PHE A 219 4.72 -13.53 -13.73
N VAL A 220 4.96 -14.02 -12.52
CA VAL A 220 6.21 -13.73 -11.80
C VAL A 220 6.82 -14.97 -11.16
N GLU A 221 8.14 -14.97 -11.09
CA GLU A 221 8.91 -15.85 -10.23
C GLU A 221 9.23 -15.08 -8.95
N PHE A 222 8.76 -15.58 -7.80
CA PHE A 222 9.14 -15.04 -6.51
C PHE A 222 10.40 -15.72 -5.99
N SER A 223 11.26 -14.92 -5.37
CA SER A 223 12.36 -15.39 -4.53
C SER A 223 12.03 -15.21 -3.04
N ARG A 224 12.99 -15.54 -2.17
CA ARG A 224 12.79 -15.48 -0.71
C ARG A 224 12.39 -14.07 -0.27
N GLY A 225 11.35 -13.99 0.56
CA GLY A 225 10.81 -12.70 1.03
C GLY A 225 9.85 -12.04 0.03
N ASN A 226 9.27 -12.81 -0.89
CA ASN A 226 8.34 -12.33 -1.92
C ASN A 226 8.93 -11.23 -2.81
N LEU A 227 10.24 -11.28 -3.05
CA LEU A 227 10.92 -10.39 -4.02
C LEU A 227 10.73 -10.96 -5.43
N ILE A 228 10.40 -10.11 -6.40
CA ILE A 228 10.21 -10.51 -7.79
C ILE A 228 11.58 -10.76 -8.42
N LYS A 229 11.85 -12.00 -8.80
CA LYS A 229 13.10 -12.40 -9.47
C LYS A 229 12.99 -12.22 -10.98
N SER A 230 11.87 -12.62 -11.57
CA SER A 230 11.59 -12.46 -12.99
C SER A 230 10.09 -12.22 -13.21
N ALA A 231 9.75 -11.57 -14.33
CA ALA A 231 8.38 -11.33 -14.75
C ALA A 231 8.22 -11.62 -16.25
N GLN A 232 7.10 -12.22 -16.62
CA GLN A 232 6.63 -12.42 -17.99
C GLN A 232 5.25 -11.80 -18.16
N PHE A 233 4.98 -11.34 -19.37
CA PHE A 233 3.79 -10.56 -19.70
C PHE A 233 3.10 -11.15 -20.91
N GLU A 234 1.77 -11.21 -20.87
CA GLU A 234 0.95 -11.64 -22.01
C GLU A 234 -0.14 -10.60 -22.25
N TRP A 235 -0.21 -10.10 -23.49
CA TRP A 235 -1.33 -9.27 -23.94
C TRP A 235 -2.47 -10.17 -24.42
N GLN A 236 -3.68 -9.84 -24.00
CA GLN A 236 -4.89 -10.57 -24.34
C GLN A 236 -5.95 -9.60 -24.89
N SER A 237 -6.71 -10.04 -25.87
CA SER A 237 -7.87 -9.30 -26.38
C SER A 237 -9.07 -9.54 -25.47
N ALA A 238 -9.89 -8.52 -25.23
CA ALA A 238 -11.15 -8.66 -24.48
C ALA A 238 -12.19 -9.56 -25.20
N GLU A 239 -11.95 -9.93 -26.47
CA GLU A 239 -12.85 -10.77 -27.28
C GLU A 239 -12.60 -12.29 -27.08
N LEU A 240 -11.66 -12.69 -26.22
CA LEU A 240 -11.39 -14.11 -25.98
C LEU A 240 -12.58 -14.84 -25.36
N THR A 241 -12.84 -16.03 -25.87
CA THR A 241 -13.97 -16.89 -25.44
C THR A 241 -13.53 -18.28 -24.98
N ASP A 242 -12.46 -18.81 -25.57
CA ASP A 242 -11.68 -19.94 -25.06
C ASP A 242 -10.88 -19.42 -23.85
N LEU A 243 -11.32 -19.72 -22.63
CA LEU A 243 -10.63 -19.31 -21.42
C LEU A 243 -10.24 -20.51 -20.58
N ILE A 244 -9.09 -20.41 -19.92
CA ILE A 244 -8.55 -21.43 -19.04
C ILE A 244 -9.52 -21.74 -17.89
N GLU A 245 -9.64 -23.01 -17.53
CA GLU A 245 -10.43 -23.49 -16.41
C GLU A 245 -9.64 -23.43 -15.09
N PRO A 246 -10.31 -23.36 -13.92
CA PRO A 246 -9.64 -23.27 -12.62
C PRO A 246 -8.66 -24.40 -12.30
N ASP A 247 -8.95 -25.62 -12.75
CA ASP A 247 -8.12 -26.81 -12.52
C ASP A 247 -6.85 -26.84 -13.38
N ALA A 248 -6.82 -26.07 -14.47
CA ALA A 248 -5.65 -25.91 -15.32
C ALA A 248 -4.67 -24.84 -14.80
N VAL A 249 -5.02 -24.07 -13.76
CA VAL A 249 -4.12 -23.10 -13.14
C VAL A 249 -3.14 -23.83 -12.21
N PRO A 250 -1.81 -23.78 -12.47
CA PRO A 250 -0.83 -24.43 -11.62
C PRO A 250 -0.82 -23.85 -10.20
N GLN A 251 -0.58 -24.71 -9.21
CA GLN A 251 -0.45 -24.26 -7.84
C GLN A 251 0.82 -23.42 -7.67
N SER A 252 0.66 -22.16 -7.24
CA SER A 252 1.79 -21.29 -6.90
C SER A 252 2.45 -21.67 -5.56
N SER A 253 3.76 -21.45 -5.49
CA SER A 253 4.56 -21.51 -4.25
C SER A 253 4.22 -20.36 -3.29
N VAL A 254 3.78 -19.21 -3.80
CA VAL A 254 3.38 -18.04 -3.03
C VAL A 254 1.86 -17.92 -3.05
N LYS A 255 1.23 -18.13 -1.90
CA LYS A 255 -0.23 -18.07 -1.75
C LYS A 255 -0.66 -16.73 -1.17
N PHE A 256 -1.43 -15.99 -1.94
CA PHE A 256 -2.18 -14.84 -1.48
C PHE A 256 -3.66 -14.97 -1.90
N GLU A 257 -4.55 -14.33 -1.15
CA GLU A 257 -5.98 -14.29 -1.40
C GLU A 257 -6.26 -13.40 -2.62
N PRO A 258 -7.06 -13.90 -3.59
CA PRO A 258 -7.46 -13.09 -4.73
C PRO A 258 -8.23 -11.84 -4.29
N CYS A 259 -8.07 -10.77 -5.06
CA CYS A 259 -8.88 -9.56 -4.94
C CYS A 259 -9.02 -8.88 -6.30
N TYR A 260 -10.09 -8.10 -6.48
CA TYR A 260 -10.39 -7.42 -7.74
C TYR A 260 -10.73 -5.96 -7.53
N GLY A 261 -10.30 -5.12 -8.48
CA GLY A 261 -10.36 -3.67 -8.38
C GLY A 261 -11.64 -3.10 -8.97
N SER A 262 -12.24 -2.16 -8.26
CA SER A 262 -13.13 -1.16 -8.86
C SER A 262 -12.32 0.07 -9.22
N VAL A 263 -12.42 0.51 -10.47
CA VAL A 263 -11.66 1.65 -10.99
C VAL A 263 -12.23 2.97 -10.50
N VAL A 264 -11.36 3.87 -10.07
CA VAL A 264 -11.67 5.30 -9.87
C VAL A 264 -10.74 6.14 -10.72
N ARG A 265 -11.37 6.96 -11.58
CA ARG A 265 -10.65 8.00 -12.33
C ARG A 265 -10.30 9.13 -11.38
N THR A 266 -9.01 9.40 -11.23
CA THR A 266 -8.49 10.50 -10.39
C THR A 266 -7.27 11.12 -11.07
N VAL A 267 -6.52 11.94 -10.33
CA VAL A 267 -5.27 12.54 -10.78
C VAL A 267 -4.16 12.38 -9.74
N ASN A 268 -2.92 12.37 -10.20
CA ASN A 268 -1.74 12.59 -9.37
C ASN A 268 -1.08 13.94 -9.73
N TYR A 269 -0.27 14.45 -8.82
CA TYR A 269 0.38 15.75 -8.91
C TYR A 269 1.91 15.61 -8.73
N PRO A 270 2.62 15.06 -9.73
CA PRO A 270 4.06 14.76 -9.62
C PRO A 270 4.96 16.00 -9.47
N ARG A 271 4.38 17.19 -9.65
CA ARG A 271 5.07 18.49 -9.49
C ARG A 271 4.55 19.28 -8.30
N ALA A 272 3.77 18.65 -7.42
CA ALA A 272 3.30 19.32 -6.21
C ALA A 272 4.46 19.71 -5.32
N GLN A 273 4.42 20.93 -4.79
CA GLN A 273 5.40 21.44 -3.84
C GLN A 273 4.69 22.14 -2.70
N ARG A 274 5.18 21.98 -1.47
CA ARG A 274 4.70 22.79 -0.34
C ARG A 274 4.91 24.27 -0.66
N LYS A 275 3.92 25.13 -0.40
CA LYS A 275 4.12 26.59 -0.55
C LYS A 275 5.20 27.05 0.43
N PRO A 276 5.98 28.11 0.12
CA PRO A 276 7.10 28.54 0.96
C PRO A 276 6.74 28.80 2.43
N ALA A 277 5.53 29.29 2.70
CA ALA A 277 5.02 29.50 4.06
C ALA A 277 4.95 28.21 4.90
N PHE A 278 4.80 27.05 4.26
CA PHE A 278 4.69 25.73 4.90
C PHE A 278 5.93 24.85 4.68
N ALA A 279 6.94 25.35 3.95
CA ALA A 279 8.16 24.60 3.64
C ALA A 279 9.21 24.67 4.76
N PHE A 280 9.10 25.61 5.69
CA PHE A 280 10.14 25.95 6.68
C PHE A 280 9.62 26.21 8.10
N GLU A 281 8.37 25.82 8.41
CA GLU A 281 7.93 25.89 9.80
C GLU A 281 8.79 24.97 10.68
N LYS A 282 8.93 25.32 11.96
CA LYS A 282 9.68 24.51 12.94
C LYS A 282 9.10 23.10 13.10
N SER A 283 7.85 22.85 12.69
CA SER A 283 7.33 21.49 12.57
C SER A 283 7.65 20.91 11.20
N GLU A 284 8.31 19.75 11.20
CA GLU A 284 8.65 19.00 9.98
C GLU A 284 7.40 18.58 9.18
N TYR A 285 6.23 18.57 9.84
CA TYR A 285 4.95 18.11 9.32
C TYR A 285 4.00 19.26 8.98
N LEU A 286 3.21 19.06 7.91
CA LEU A 286 2.03 19.87 7.64
C LEU A 286 0.95 19.65 8.72
N LYS A 287 0.02 20.59 8.81
CA LYS A 287 -1.07 20.54 9.79
C LYS A 287 -2.43 20.73 9.15
N ILE A 288 -3.43 20.06 9.70
CA ILE A 288 -4.84 20.28 9.38
C ILE A 288 -5.54 20.65 10.69
N GLY A 289 -5.90 21.93 10.81
CA GLY A 289 -6.22 22.52 12.12
C GLY A 289 -5.00 22.43 13.05
N ASP A 290 -5.21 21.87 14.24
CA ASP A 290 -4.15 21.71 15.25
C ASP A 290 -3.39 20.36 15.17
N LEU A 291 -3.76 19.49 14.23
CA LEU A 291 -3.21 18.12 14.15
C LEU A 291 -2.17 18.00 13.03
N GLU A 292 -1.12 17.24 13.30
CA GLU A 292 -0.06 16.94 12.33
C GLU A 292 -0.52 15.93 11.28
N LEU A 293 0.03 16.05 10.07
CA LEU A 293 -0.10 15.09 8.98
C LEU A 293 1.17 14.26 8.83
N LEU A 294 1.05 12.94 8.97
CA LEU A 294 2.07 11.97 8.64
C LEU A 294 1.89 11.44 7.20
N GLY A 295 2.94 10.85 6.63
CA GLY A 295 2.83 10.19 5.32
C GLY A 295 2.40 11.13 4.18
N GLU A 296 2.73 12.42 4.26
CA GLU A 296 2.28 13.41 3.26
C GLU A 296 2.70 13.07 1.82
N HIS A 297 3.75 12.26 1.66
CA HIS A 297 4.28 11.86 0.36
C HIS A 297 3.29 11.01 -0.44
N PHE A 298 2.32 10.34 0.21
CA PHE A 298 1.23 9.63 -0.45
C PHE A 298 0.13 10.54 -0.99
N ILE A 299 0.16 11.84 -0.68
CA ILE A 299 -0.93 12.75 -1.01
C ILE A 299 -0.78 13.30 -2.44
N PRO A 300 0.37 13.85 -2.87
CA PRO A 300 0.53 14.26 -4.27
C PRO A 300 0.43 13.10 -5.26
N GLU A 301 1.05 11.97 -4.92
CA GLU A 301 1.15 10.78 -5.77
C GLU A 301 0.68 9.58 -4.96
N LEU A 302 -0.42 8.96 -5.38
CA LEU A 302 -0.99 7.81 -4.66
C LEU A 302 -0.09 6.58 -4.87
N GLN A 303 0.32 5.94 -3.77
CA GLN A 303 0.82 4.57 -3.82
C GLN A 303 -0.39 3.64 -3.92
N ALA A 304 -0.58 3.05 -5.10
CA ALA A 304 -1.73 2.22 -5.42
C ALA A 304 -1.44 1.28 -6.59
N THR A 305 -2.24 0.23 -6.74
CA THR A 305 -2.38 -0.42 -8.05
C THR A 305 -3.14 0.55 -8.97
N GLN A 306 -2.53 0.93 -10.09
CA GLN A 306 -3.04 2.02 -10.95
C GLN A 306 -2.56 1.90 -12.40
N ILE A 307 -3.32 2.50 -13.32
CA ILE A 307 -2.96 2.76 -14.71
C ILE A 307 -2.66 4.25 -14.86
N GLY A 308 -1.57 4.58 -15.56
CA GLY A 308 -1.16 5.95 -15.86
C GLY A 308 0.34 6.19 -15.68
N SER A 309 0.76 7.45 -15.87
CA SER A 309 2.17 7.80 -16.05
C SER A 309 2.86 8.46 -14.86
N ALA A 310 2.15 8.69 -13.75
CA ALA A 310 2.69 9.35 -12.55
C ALA A 310 2.45 8.50 -11.29
N PRO A 311 3.06 7.32 -11.16
CA PRO A 311 2.94 6.52 -9.95
C PRO A 311 3.80 7.09 -8.81
N PHE A 312 3.48 6.70 -7.57
CA PHE A 312 4.37 6.93 -6.44
C PHE A 312 5.56 5.96 -6.48
N PHE A 313 6.79 6.49 -6.44
CA PHE A 313 8.02 5.69 -6.40
C PHE A 313 8.61 5.67 -4.98
N ASN A 314 8.63 4.50 -4.32
CA ASN A 314 9.02 4.41 -2.89
C ASN A 314 10.50 4.78 -2.66
N GLN A 315 11.39 4.30 -3.53
CA GLN A 315 12.84 4.47 -3.47
C GLN A 315 13.40 5.33 -4.62
N GLY A 316 12.53 6.07 -5.31
CA GLY A 316 12.88 6.93 -6.44
C GLY A 316 12.53 6.34 -7.80
N ASP A 317 12.60 7.18 -8.82
CA ASP A 317 12.25 6.81 -10.20
C ASP A 317 13.21 5.71 -10.71
N PRO A 318 12.69 4.55 -11.16
CA PRO A 318 13.54 3.48 -11.68
C PRO A 318 14.12 3.76 -13.08
N GLU A 319 13.81 4.90 -13.70
CA GLU A 319 14.29 5.30 -15.03
C GLU A 319 14.01 4.24 -16.12
N LEU A 320 12.81 3.65 -16.07
CA LEU A 320 12.42 2.60 -17.02
C LEU A 320 12.31 3.15 -18.45
N PRO A 321 12.73 2.38 -19.47
CA PRO A 321 12.58 2.80 -20.86
C PRO A 321 11.11 2.97 -21.27
N GLY A 322 10.86 3.92 -22.17
CA GLY A 322 9.52 4.18 -22.68
C GLY A 322 8.67 5.02 -21.74
N ARG A 323 7.35 4.83 -21.82
CA ARG A 323 6.38 5.55 -20.98
C ARG A 323 5.83 4.65 -19.88
N MET A 324 5.56 5.23 -18.72
CA MET A 324 4.82 4.52 -17.68
C MET A 324 3.43 4.09 -18.14
N LEU A 325 3.10 2.83 -17.87
CA LEU A 325 1.84 2.23 -18.25
C LEU A 325 0.96 1.96 -17.02
N CYS A 326 1.49 1.19 -16.06
CA CYS A 326 0.77 0.85 -14.84
C CYS A 326 1.71 0.48 -13.69
N THR A 327 1.14 0.37 -12.50
CA THR A 327 1.81 -0.07 -11.28
C THR A 327 0.94 -1.08 -10.57
N ILE A 328 1.54 -2.15 -10.07
CA ILE A 328 0.91 -3.13 -9.18
C ILE A 328 1.49 -2.93 -7.78
N SER A 329 0.66 -2.51 -6.83
CA SER A 329 1.08 -2.29 -5.45
C SER A 329 0.75 -3.47 -4.56
N SER A 330 1.51 -3.63 -3.48
CA SER A 330 1.15 -4.52 -2.39
C SER A 330 -0.23 -4.14 -1.82
N VAL A 331 -1.01 -5.14 -1.39
CA VAL A 331 -2.34 -4.91 -0.80
C VAL A 331 -2.29 -5.24 0.68
N GLN A 332 -2.01 -4.24 1.51
CA GLN A 332 -1.99 -4.40 2.96
C GLN A 332 -3.16 -3.67 3.61
N GLN A 333 -4.20 -4.44 3.92
CA GLN A 333 -5.36 -3.87 4.57
C GLN A 333 -5.07 -3.53 6.02
N ASN A 334 -5.54 -2.36 6.44
CA ASN A 334 -5.56 -2.01 7.84
C ASN A 334 -6.57 -2.90 8.57
N LEU A 335 -6.07 -3.70 9.52
CA LEU A 335 -6.85 -4.72 10.22
C LEU A 335 -8.00 -4.16 11.05
N TRP A 336 -7.83 -2.94 11.56
CA TRP A 336 -8.68 -2.39 12.62
C TRP A 336 -9.67 -1.36 12.11
N THR A 337 -9.59 -0.98 10.84
CA THR A 337 -10.48 0.00 10.27
C THR A 337 -11.66 -0.63 9.56
N SER A 338 -12.81 0.04 9.62
CA SER A 338 -13.95 -0.24 8.77
C SER A 338 -13.60 -0.14 7.28
N TYR A 339 -14.29 -0.92 6.46
CA TYR A 339 -14.13 -0.94 5.02
C TYR A 339 -12.68 -1.23 4.56
N PRO A 340 -12.04 -2.31 5.05
CA PRO A 340 -10.78 -2.79 4.48
C PRO A 340 -10.97 -3.23 3.03
N TRP A 341 -12.17 -3.64 2.63
CA TRP A 341 -12.50 -3.96 1.24
C TRP A 341 -13.81 -3.29 0.86
N ILE A 342 -14.06 -3.06 -0.43
CA ILE A 342 -15.36 -2.55 -0.91
C ILE A 342 -16.52 -3.41 -0.42
N ASN A 343 -16.37 -4.73 -0.46
CA ASN A 343 -17.38 -5.71 -0.11
C ASN A 343 -17.32 -6.19 1.35
N GLN A 344 -16.58 -5.51 2.22
CA GLN A 344 -16.47 -5.88 3.64
C GLN A 344 -16.51 -4.63 4.52
N ALA A 345 -17.61 -4.42 5.26
CA ALA A 345 -17.77 -3.25 6.12
C ALA A 345 -16.97 -3.35 7.43
N ASP A 346 -16.98 -4.52 8.05
CA ASP A 346 -16.36 -4.72 9.37
C ASP A 346 -14.83 -4.83 9.28
N PRO A 347 -14.11 -4.34 10.32
CA PRO A 347 -12.67 -4.59 10.46
C PRO A 347 -12.31 -6.07 10.36
N LEU A 348 -11.08 -6.35 9.90
CA LEU A 348 -10.56 -7.73 9.80
C LEU A 348 -10.17 -8.32 11.17
N ALA A 349 -9.91 -7.46 12.15
CA ALA A 349 -9.59 -7.83 13.52
C ALA A 349 -10.05 -6.73 14.50
N PRO A 350 -10.31 -7.08 15.77
CA PRO A 350 -10.44 -6.10 16.85
C PRO A 350 -9.21 -5.19 16.96
N GLU A 351 -9.40 -3.97 17.42
CA GLU A 351 -8.30 -3.00 17.59
C GLU A 351 -7.18 -3.58 18.49
N GLY A 352 -5.94 -3.47 18.02
CA GLY A 352 -4.76 -4.01 18.70
C GLY A 352 -4.48 -5.50 18.45
N GLU A 353 -5.40 -6.25 17.85
CA GLU A 353 -5.16 -7.64 17.47
C GLU A 353 -4.48 -7.74 16.10
N TRP A 354 -3.36 -8.44 16.05
CA TRP A 354 -2.64 -8.71 14.80
C TRP A 354 -3.03 -10.08 14.23
N ARG A 355 -3.37 -10.10 12.94
CA ARG A 355 -3.67 -11.33 12.20
C ARG A 355 -2.73 -11.47 11.01
N LYS A 356 -2.24 -12.69 10.79
CA LYS A 356 -1.51 -13.00 9.57
C LYS A 356 -2.50 -13.06 8.41
N LEU A 357 -2.59 -11.97 7.65
CA LEU A 357 -3.34 -11.93 6.42
C LEU A 357 -2.58 -12.63 5.31
N LYS A 358 -3.32 -13.25 4.39
CA LYS A 358 -2.78 -13.81 3.15
C LYS A 358 -2.88 -12.79 2.02
N ASN A 359 -2.56 -11.53 2.24
CA ASN A 359 -2.66 -10.57 1.16
C ASN A 359 -1.39 -10.58 0.30
N LEU A 360 -1.49 -10.00 -0.91
CA LEU A 360 -0.31 -9.79 -1.75
C LEU A 360 0.65 -8.80 -1.06
N MET A 361 1.90 -9.23 -0.92
CA MET A 361 3.00 -8.43 -0.38
C MET A 361 4.21 -8.64 -1.28
N ILE A 362 4.60 -7.60 -2.01
CA ILE A 362 5.81 -7.55 -2.85
C ILE A 362 6.90 -6.93 -1.97
N GLY A 363 7.93 -7.68 -1.57
CA GLY A 363 8.93 -7.16 -0.62
C GLY A 363 8.32 -6.70 0.72
N ASP A 364 8.65 -5.49 1.18
CA ASP A 364 8.14 -4.87 2.42
C ASP A 364 7.18 -3.71 2.08
N VAL A 365 6.06 -4.04 1.41
CA VAL A 365 5.05 -3.07 0.89
C VAL A 365 5.48 -2.38 -0.42
N GLY A 366 6.24 -3.11 -1.22
CA GLY A 366 6.73 -2.70 -2.53
C GLY A 366 5.68 -2.61 -3.64
N CYS A 367 6.17 -2.18 -4.80
CA CYS A 367 5.40 -2.03 -6.04
C CYS A 367 6.16 -2.63 -7.23
N LEU A 368 5.43 -3.10 -8.24
CA LEU A 368 5.94 -3.45 -9.56
C LEU A 368 5.50 -2.36 -10.55
N PHE A 369 6.47 -1.66 -11.15
CA PHE A 369 6.27 -0.64 -12.17
C PHE A 369 6.44 -1.25 -13.55
N ILE A 370 5.56 -0.93 -14.49
CA ILE A 370 5.58 -1.47 -15.85
C ILE A 370 5.51 -0.31 -16.84
N SER A 371 6.49 -0.22 -17.74
CA SER A 371 6.52 0.71 -18.88
C SER A 371 6.37 -0.02 -20.20
N ILE A 372 6.05 0.74 -21.24
CA ILE A 372 6.05 0.29 -22.63
C ILE A 372 6.83 1.27 -23.48
N ASP A 373 7.73 0.77 -24.32
CA ASP A 373 8.49 1.60 -25.27
C ASP A 373 7.79 1.73 -26.63
N GLU A 374 8.42 2.48 -27.55
CA GLU A 374 7.89 2.72 -28.89
C GLU A 374 7.83 1.46 -29.77
N SER A 375 8.57 0.41 -29.40
CA SER A 375 8.54 -0.91 -30.06
C SER A 375 7.52 -1.85 -29.40
N GLU A 376 6.65 -1.31 -28.55
CA GLU A 376 5.64 -2.04 -27.77
C GLU A 376 6.25 -3.07 -26.79
N LYS A 377 7.55 -2.98 -26.51
CA LYS A 377 8.21 -3.86 -25.55
C LYS A 377 7.95 -3.36 -24.14
N LEU A 378 7.55 -4.29 -23.28
CA LEU A 378 7.33 -4.03 -21.86
C LEU A 378 8.65 -4.08 -21.09
N HIS A 379 8.85 -3.11 -20.20
CA HIS A 379 9.93 -3.10 -19.22
C HIS A 379 9.34 -3.01 -17.83
N TRP A 380 10.08 -3.46 -16.83
CA TRP A 380 9.61 -3.45 -15.46
C TRP A 380 10.74 -3.26 -14.48
N ALA A 381 10.40 -2.66 -13.34
CA ALA A 381 11.23 -2.59 -12.15
C ALA A 381 10.32 -2.85 -10.97
N TYR A 382 10.87 -3.41 -9.90
CA TYR A 382 10.17 -3.47 -8.63
C TYR A 382 10.97 -2.75 -7.57
N ASP A 383 10.24 -2.30 -6.58
CA ASP A 383 10.75 -1.57 -5.43
C ASP A 383 10.22 -2.25 -4.16
N PHE A 384 10.98 -2.22 -3.07
CA PHE A 384 10.73 -3.00 -1.86
C PHE A 384 10.61 -2.18 -0.59
#